data_AF-A0A0F9CC03-F1
#
_entry.id   AF-A0A0F9CC03-F1
#
_cell.length_a   1.000
_cell.length_b   1.000
_cell.length_c   1.000
_cell.angle_alpha   90.00
_cell.angle_beta   90.00
_cell.angle_gamma   90.00
#
_symmetry.space_group_name_H-M   'P 1'
#
loop_
_entity.id
_entity.type
_entity.pdbx_description
1 polymer ?
#
loop_
_entity_poly.entity_id
_entity_poly.type
_entity_poly.pdbx_seq_one_letter_code
_entity_poly.pdbx_strand_id
1 'polypeptide(L)'
;FVFGATELNWGHDDISGKKGMYWKGAHYIAVGKGIYRVTKGVVDLVGPDMDDGLPENLQGTITDMIGVGFWLVISIDGGAGNKSSILRRYITGNHWHPVYVGSTNTSIKSLLWDSGTLYFGEGTNVKSLPMSNKTENVVKLSTHTYSASGDLIYPYFHSEFEAMPKTAHKVRAVTQDCDSDDKITIHYRVDETASWTELGSFTSSPRPTALPLPASGDSIGVSFERIQFKASYARGSTTTNSPKLESLTLEYRVVPPVLWGWDFRVQAVSSGDQSGQEIIDALKTAIETGTLMSFYPDGDKAGTEYFVEVTRMPGAESGTEFGQEGIFTVSVQEAVD
;
A
#
# COMPACT_ATOMS: atom_id res chain seq x y z
N PHE A 1 -39.34 22.83 -35.24
CA PHE A 1 -39.10 21.46 -34.74
C PHE A 1 -37.73 21.02 -35.23
N VAL A 2 -36.73 20.97 -34.35
CA VAL A 2 -35.38 20.52 -34.70
C VAL A 2 -35.31 19.05 -34.32
N PHE A 3 -35.18 18.17 -35.31
CA PHE A 3 -34.90 16.74 -35.10
C PHE A 3 -33.43 16.62 -34.71
N GLY A 4 -33.16 16.38 -33.43
CA GLY A 4 -31.82 15.98 -32.98
C GLY A 4 -31.58 14.50 -33.28
N ALA A 5 -30.33 14.11 -33.51
CA ALA A 5 -29.96 12.70 -33.64
C ALA A 5 -30.38 11.94 -32.37
N THR A 6 -31.19 10.89 -32.53
CA THR A 6 -31.76 10.09 -31.43
C THR A 6 -30.90 8.89 -31.04
N GLU A 7 -29.83 8.61 -31.77
CA GLU A 7 -29.05 7.39 -31.61
C GLU A 7 -27.62 7.69 -31.14
N LEU A 8 -27.28 7.13 -29.98
CA LEU A 8 -25.93 7.02 -29.44
C LEU A 8 -25.58 5.52 -29.46
N ASN A 9 -24.54 5.15 -30.20
CA ASN A 9 -24.07 3.78 -30.28
C ASN A 9 -23.01 3.52 -29.21
N TRP A 10 -23.25 2.52 -28.36
CA TRP A 10 -22.32 2.05 -27.33
C TRP A 10 -21.92 0.60 -27.61
N GLY A 11 -20.83 0.12 -26.99
CA GLY A 11 -20.48 -1.31 -27.03
C GLY A 11 -21.64 -2.18 -26.56
N HIS A 12 -21.90 -3.29 -27.27
CA HIS A 12 -23.04 -4.16 -26.99
C HIS A 12 -22.89 -4.84 -25.63
N ASP A 13 -23.69 -4.40 -24.67
CA ASP A 13 -23.96 -5.10 -23.41
C ASP A 13 -25.48 -5.03 -23.21
N ASP A 14 -26.10 -6.15 -22.81
CA ASP A 14 -27.56 -6.32 -22.74
C ASP A 14 -28.23 -5.36 -21.75
N ILE A 15 -27.45 -4.59 -21.01
CA ILE A 15 -27.85 -3.67 -19.95
C ILE A 15 -27.50 -2.20 -20.28
N SER A 16 -26.78 -1.95 -21.35
CA SER A 16 -26.40 -0.60 -21.78
C SER A 16 -27.62 0.27 -22.04
N GLY A 17 -27.64 1.46 -21.45
CA GLY A 17 -28.73 2.43 -21.61
C GLY A 17 -30.03 2.06 -20.88
N LYS A 18 -30.11 0.94 -20.16
CA LYS A 18 -31.31 0.57 -19.39
C LYS A 18 -31.53 1.43 -18.15
N LYS A 19 -30.49 2.12 -17.70
CA LYS A 19 -30.53 3.03 -16.55
C LYS A 19 -29.88 4.35 -16.89
N GLY A 20 -30.57 5.42 -16.54
CA GLY A 20 -30.07 6.76 -16.66
C GLY A 20 -30.86 7.73 -15.80
N MET A 21 -30.25 8.87 -15.53
CA MET A 21 -30.91 9.96 -14.82
C MET A 21 -30.48 11.30 -15.40
N TYR A 22 -31.36 12.29 -15.25
CA TYR A 22 -30.96 13.69 -15.37
C TYR A 22 -30.67 14.24 -13.97
N TRP A 23 -29.45 14.68 -13.73
CA TRP A 23 -29.05 15.22 -12.43
C TRP A 23 -28.04 16.35 -12.63
N LYS A 24 -28.26 17.46 -11.92
CA LYS A 24 -27.33 18.62 -11.89
C LYS A 24 -26.88 19.12 -13.27
N GLY A 25 -27.79 19.10 -14.26
CA GLY A 25 -27.51 19.64 -15.60
C GLY A 25 -26.89 18.66 -16.59
N ALA A 26 -26.66 17.41 -16.20
CA ALA A 26 -26.11 16.36 -17.05
C ALA A 26 -27.03 15.14 -17.11
N HIS A 27 -26.96 14.41 -18.23
CA HIS A 27 -27.51 13.07 -18.32
C HIS A 27 -26.42 12.08 -17.92
N TYR A 28 -26.75 11.20 -16.98
CA TYR A 28 -25.89 10.08 -16.62
C TYR A 28 -26.54 8.83 -17.18
N ILE A 29 -25.77 8.01 -17.88
CA ILE A 29 -26.26 6.81 -18.57
C ILE A 29 -25.35 5.65 -18.18
N ALA A 30 -25.92 4.60 -17.62
CA ALA A 30 -25.20 3.36 -17.32
C ALA A 30 -24.95 2.58 -18.63
N VAL A 31 -23.72 2.10 -18.80
CA VAL A 31 -23.28 1.30 -19.93
C VAL A 31 -22.45 0.14 -19.37
N GLY A 32 -23.12 -0.98 -19.12
CA GLY A 32 -22.51 -2.15 -18.48
C GLY A 32 -22.02 -1.86 -17.06
N LYS A 33 -20.70 -1.88 -16.89
CA LYS A 33 -20.00 -1.56 -15.64
C LYS A 33 -19.70 -0.05 -15.47
N GLY A 34 -19.87 0.73 -16.53
CA GLY A 34 -19.48 2.14 -16.57
C GLY A 34 -20.64 3.11 -16.64
N ILE A 35 -20.32 4.40 -16.53
CA ILE A 35 -21.27 5.51 -16.62
C ILE A 35 -20.71 6.56 -17.57
N TYR A 36 -21.55 6.99 -18.49
CA TYR A 36 -21.29 8.15 -19.32
C TYR A 36 -22.05 9.36 -18.78
N ARG A 37 -21.35 10.47 -18.60
CA ARG A 37 -21.92 11.79 -18.30
C ARG A 37 -21.99 12.59 -19.60
N VAL A 38 -23.20 12.90 -20.04
CA VAL A 38 -23.46 13.71 -21.23
C VAL A 38 -23.92 15.10 -20.82
N THR A 39 -23.12 16.10 -21.18
CA THR A 39 -23.45 17.53 -21.09
C THR A 39 -23.48 18.14 -22.49
N LYS A 40 -23.75 19.44 -22.63
CA LYS A 40 -23.92 20.12 -23.93
C LYS A 40 -22.73 19.93 -24.88
N GLY A 41 -22.77 18.86 -25.68
CA GLY A 41 -21.74 18.50 -26.66
C GLY A 41 -20.52 17.77 -26.10
N VAL A 42 -20.50 17.39 -24.81
CA VAL A 42 -19.36 16.70 -24.17
C VAL A 42 -19.84 15.42 -23.50
N VAL A 43 -19.09 14.34 -23.72
CA VAL A 43 -19.33 13.02 -23.17
C VAL A 43 -18.10 12.61 -22.36
N ASP A 44 -18.26 12.46 -21.05
CA ASP A 44 -17.19 12.04 -20.14
C ASP A 44 -17.48 10.66 -19.56
N LEU A 45 -16.44 9.85 -19.37
CA LEU A 45 -16.51 8.64 -18.56
C LEU A 45 -16.47 9.02 -17.08
N VAL A 46 -17.41 8.51 -16.30
CA VAL A 46 -17.52 8.81 -14.86
C VAL A 46 -17.78 7.57 -14.00
N GLY A 47 -17.81 6.38 -14.60
CA GLY A 47 -18.09 5.12 -13.94
C GLY A 47 -16.95 4.58 -13.07
N PRO A 48 -17.19 3.54 -12.27
CA PRO A 48 -16.18 2.86 -11.45
C PRO A 48 -15.23 1.97 -12.26
N ASP A 49 -15.48 1.83 -13.56
CA ASP A 49 -14.69 1.06 -14.53
C ASP A 49 -13.42 1.80 -15.00
N MET A 50 -13.17 3.01 -14.51
CA MET A 50 -11.98 3.81 -14.81
C MET A 50 -10.74 3.43 -13.98
N ASP A 51 -10.67 2.18 -13.51
CA ASP A 51 -9.59 1.68 -12.66
C ASP A 51 -9.40 2.47 -11.34
N ASP A 52 -10.52 2.84 -10.71
CA ASP A 52 -10.54 3.55 -9.42
C ASP A 52 -10.13 2.66 -8.22
N GLY A 53 -9.51 1.51 -8.47
CA GLY A 53 -9.00 0.59 -7.44
C GLY A 53 -10.09 -0.18 -6.68
N LEU A 54 -11.29 -0.36 -7.27
CA LEU A 54 -12.34 -1.16 -6.65
C LEU A 54 -11.96 -2.65 -6.70
N PRO A 55 -11.99 -3.39 -5.57
CA PRO A 55 -11.72 -4.83 -5.55
C PRO A 55 -12.57 -5.59 -6.57
N GLU A 56 -11.98 -6.58 -7.25
CA GLU A 56 -12.64 -7.34 -8.33
C GLU A 56 -13.98 -7.93 -7.90
N ASN A 57 -14.08 -8.39 -6.65
CA ASN A 57 -15.31 -8.97 -6.09
C ASN A 57 -16.42 -7.97 -5.76
N LEU A 58 -16.19 -6.66 -5.95
CA LEU A 58 -17.15 -5.57 -5.78
C LEU A 58 -17.49 -4.88 -7.12
N GLN A 59 -16.82 -5.26 -8.20
CA GLN A 59 -17.10 -4.76 -9.54
C GLN A 59 -18.29 -5.50 -10.16
N GLY A 60 -18.98 -4.85 -11.09
CA GLY A 60 -20.14 -5.44 -11.73
C GLY A 60 -20.97 -4.45 -12.51
N THR A 61 -22.18 -4.88 -12.86
CA THR A 61 -23.14 -4.09 -13.62
C THR A 61 -23.80 -3.03 -12.78
N ILE A 62 -23.98 -1.83 -13.33
CA ILE A 62 -24.75 -0.78 -12.67
C ILE A 62 -26.24 -1.07 -12.82
N THR A 63 -26.93 -1.28 -11.70
CA THR A 63 -28.34 -1.65 -11.68
C THR A 63 -29.29 -0.49 -11.43
N ASP A 64 -28.85 0.51 -10.69
CA ASP A 64 -29.64 1.70 -10.39
C ASP A 64 -28.74 2.86 -9.96
N MET A 65 -29.27 4.08 -10.06
CA MET A 65 -28.48 5.28 -9.85
C MET A 65 -29.37 6.46 -9.48
N ILE A 66 -28.98 7.22 -8.45
CA ILE A 66 -29.73 8.35 -7.90
C ILE A 66 -28.79 9.49 -7.49
N GLY A 67 -29.27 10.72 -7.60
CA GLY A 67 -28.59 11.90 -7.07
C GLY A 67 -29.06 12.25 -5.66
N VAL A 68 -28.13 12.38 -4.71
CA VAL A 68 -28.40 12.77 -3.32
C VAL A 68 -27.57 14.01 -2.97
N GLY A 69 -28.16 15.20 -3.06
CA GLY A 69 -27.44 16.46 -2.83
C GLY A 69 -26.34 16.69 -3.89
N PHE A 70 -25.08 16.53 -3.48
CA PHE A 70 -23.88 16.58 -4.34
C PHE A 70 -23.25 15.21 -4.60
N TRP A 71 -23.89 14.14 -4.13
CA TRP A 71 -23.45 12.77 -4.31
C TRP A 71 -24.20 12.08 -5.44
N LEU A 72 -23.44 11.49 -6.36
CA LEU A 72 -23.94 10.46 -7.27
C LEU A 72 -23.85 9.13 -6.53
N VAL A 73 -24.98 8.43 -6.40
CA VAL A 73 -25.05 7.12 -5.73
C VAL A 73 -25.48 6.09 -6.75
N ILE A 74 -24.77 4.95 -6.76
CA ILE A 74 -25.02 3.86 -7.70
C ILE A 74 -25.08 2.54 -6.96
N SER A 75 -25.88 1.61 -7.46
CA SER A 75 -25.86 0.22 -7.05
C SER A 75 -25.20 -0.62 -8.14
N ILE A 76 -24.34 -1.53 -7.71
CA ILE A 76 -23.63 -2.49 -8.54
C ILE A 76 -24.11 -3.89 -8.20
N ASP A 77 -24.48 -4.67 -9.21
CA ASP A 77 -24.66 -6.10 -9.10
C ASP A 77 -23.36 -6.82 -9.48
N GLY A 78 -22.72 -7.43 -8.47
CA GLY A 78 -21.48 -8.17 -8.66
C GLY A 78 -21.66 -9.46 -9.47
N GLY A 79 -22.89 -9.98 -9.57
CA GLY A 79 -23.18 -11.25 -10.21
C GLY A 79 -22.78 -12.48 -9.37
N ALA A 80 -22.73 -13.63 -10.02
CA ALA A 80 -22.43 -14.91 -9.37
C ALA A 80 -20.99 -14.95 -8.83
N GLY A 81 -20.82 -15.40 -7.60
CA GLY A 81 -19.54 -15.48 -6.89
C GLY A 81 -19.09 -14.18 -6.24
N ASN A 82 -19.69 -13.04 -6.59
CA ASN A 82 -19.28 -11.71 -6.15
C ASN A 82 -20.33 -11.08 -5.21
N LYS A 83 -19.99 -9.91 -4.66
CA LYS A 83 -20.86 -9.13 -3.79
C LYS A 83 -21.38 -7.91 -4.53
N SER A 84 -22.67 -7.64 -4.38
CA SER A 84 -23.23 -6.35 -4.79
C SER A 84 -22.78 -5.24 -3.86
N SER A 85 -22.67 -4.01 -4.38
CA SER A 85 -22.21 -2.87 -3.60
C SER A 85 -23.01 -1.61 -3.93
N ILE A 86 -23.02 -0.66 -3.00
CA ILE A 86 -23.48 0.71 -3.24
C ILE A 86 -22.26 1.60 -3.15
N LEU A 87 -22.00 2.34 -4.21
CA LEU A 87 -20.92 3.31 -4.27
C LEU A 87 -21.48 4.71 -4.31
N ARG A 88 -20.74 5.67 -3.74
CA ARG A 88 -21.01 7.09 -3.93
C ARG A 88 -19.79 7.80 -4.46
N ARG A 89 -20.02 8.83 -5.27
CA ARG A 89 -19.01 9.73 -5.80
C ARG A 89 -19.47 11.18 -5.67
N TYR A 90 -18.55 12.05 -5.29
CA TYR A 90 -18.83 13.48 -5.26
C TYR A 90 -18.88 14.04 -6.68
N ILE A 91 -19.76 14.99 -6.97
CA ILE A 91 -19.97 15.50 -8.35
C ILE A 91 -18.69 16.01 -9.04
N THR A 92 -17.75 16.57 -8.27
CA THR A 92 -16.43 17.02 -8.77
C THR A 92 -15.28 16.10 -8.34
N GLY A 93 -15.55 15.05 -7.56
CA GLY A 93 -14.52 14.10 -7.12
C GLY A 93 -14.18 13.10 -8.22
N ASN A 94 -13.02 12.45 -8.14
CA ASN A 94 -12.59 11.44 -9.11
C ASN A 94 -12.73 10.01 -8.61
N HIS A 95 -13.06 9.79 -7.34
CA HIS A 95 -13.04 8.46 -6.73
C HIS A 95 -14.41 8.01 -6.25
N TRP A 96 -14.63 6.70 -6.32
CA TRP A 96 -15.80 6.03 -5.78
C TRP A 96 -15.52 5.53 -4.37
N HIS A 97 -16.48 5.74 -3.48
CA HIS A 97 -16.42 5.25 -2.11
C HIS A 97 -17.51 4.20 -1.89
N PRO A 98 -17.16 2.96 -1.49
CA PRO A 98 -18.16 2.00 -1.07
C PRO A 98 -18.83 2.48 0.22
N VAL A 99 -20.16 2.56 0.20
CA VAL A 99 -20.98 2.87 1.39
C VAL A 99 -21.74 1.65 1.90
N TYR A 100 -21.89 0.63 1.05
CA TYR A 100 -22.49 -0.64 1.42
C TYR A 100 -21.89 -1.76 0.59
N VAL A 101 -21.68 -2.91 1.24
CA VAL A 101 -21.27 -4.16 0.60
C VAL A 101 -22.25 -5.24 1.05
N GLY A 102 -22.93 -5.85 0.09
CA GLY A 102 -23.91 -6.89 0.33
C GLY A 102 -23.30 -8.27 0.53
N SER A 103 -24.19 -9.25 0.68
CA SER A 103 -23.81 -10.66 0.73
C SER A 103 -23.45 -11.18 -0.67
N THR A 104 -22.61 -12.22 -0.73
CA THR A 104 -22.30 -12.91 -1.98
C THR A 104 -23.58 -13.44 -2.64
N ASN A 105 -23.67 -13.37 -3.96
CA ASN A 105 -24.83 -13.83 -4.75
C ASN A 105 -26.16 -13.13 -4.42
N THR A 106 -26.12 -11.92 -3.88
CA THR A 106 -27.31 -11.08 -3.72
C THR A 106 -27.22 -9.88 -4.63
N SER A 107 -28.32 -9.53 -5.31
CA SER A 107 -28.40 -8.37 -6.20
C SER A 107 -29.04 -7.19 -5.50
N ILE A 108 -28.45 -6.00 -5.69
CA ILE A 108 -29.09 -4.73 -5.32
C ILE A 108 -29.76 -4.18 -6.56
N LYS A 109 -31.10 -4.02 -6.53
CA LYS A 109 -31.88 -3.73 -7.75
C LYS A 109 -32.45 -2.33 -7.83
N SER A 110 -32.57 -1.65 -6.69
CA SER A 110 -33.21 -0.34 -6.62
C SER A 110 -32.62 0.49 -5.49
N LEU A 111 -32.54 1.78 -5.73
CA LEU A 111 -32.17 2.80 -4.78
C LEU A 111 -33.32 3.81 -4.63
N LEU A 112 -33.64 4.16 -3.39
CA LEU A 112 -34.58 5.22 -3.06
C LEU A 112 -33.99 6.03 -1.92
N TRP A 113 -33.98 7.35 -2.07
CA TRP A 113 -33.55 8.24 -0.99
C TRP A 113 -34.74 9.05 -0.49
N ASP A 114 -34.92 9.06 0.84
CA ASP A 114 -35.91 9.89 1.52
C ASP A 114 -35.32 10.48 2.80
N SER A 115 -35.36 11.81 2.91
CA SER A 115 -35.18 12.57 4.15
C SER A 115 -33.96 12.18 5.02
N GLY A 116 -32.85 11.80 4.38
CA GLY A 116 -31.60 11.43 5.08
C GLY A 116 -31.35 9.93 5.21
N THR A 117 -32.21 9.09 4.63
CA THR A 117 -32.07 7.63 4.60
C THR A 117 -32.08 7.15 3.15
N LEU A 118 -31.11 6.31 2.80
CA LEU A 118 -31.10 5.57 1.55
C LEU A 118 -31.70 4.18 1.81
N TYR A 119 -32.81 3.89 1.15
CA TYR A 119 -33.45 2.59 1.09
C TYR A 119 -33.01 1.86 -0.17
N PHE A 120 -32.80 0.55 -0.06
CA PHE A 120 -32.40 -0.27 -1.19
C PHE A 120 -32.90 -1.71 -1.04
N GLY A 121 -33.24 -2.33 -2.16
CA GLY A 121 -33.61 -3.75 -2.19
C GLY A 121 -32.39 -4.62 -2.41
N GLU A 122 -32.11 -5.55 -1.49
CA GLU A 122 -31.07 -6.58 -1.64
C GLU A 122 -31.69 -7.98 -1.53
N GLY A 123 -31.64 -8.73 -2.63
CA GLY A 123 -32.31 -10.03 -2.73
C GLY A 123 -33.83 -9.88 -2.54
N THR A 124 -34.35 -10.42 -1.43
CA THR A 124 -35.77 -10.35 -1.05
C THR A 124 -36.07 -9.31 0.04
N ASN A 125 -35.06 -8.63 0.56
CA ASN A 125 -35.20 -7.71 1.68
C ASN A 125 -35.08 -6.25 1.23
N VAL A 126 -35.79 -5.37 1.93
CA VAL A 126 -35.54 -3.93 1.89
C VAL A 126 -34.63 -3.58 3.06
N LYS A 127 -33.52 -2.92 2.76
CA LYS A 127 -32.55 -2.44 3.74
C LYS A 127 -32.46 -0.92 3.66
N SER A 128 -31.87 -0.32 4.69
CA SER A 128 -31.69 1.12 4.79
C SER A 128 -30.32 1.47 5.35
N LEU A 129 -29.73 2.55 4.87
CA LEU A 129 -28.52 3.15 5.43
C LEU A 129 -28.74 4.66 5.65
N PRO A 130 -28.26 5.24 6.76
CA PRO A 130 -28.28 6.68 6.95
C PRO A 130 -27.38 7.38 5.93
N MET A 131 -27.94 8.30 5.14
CA MET A 131 -27.21 9.08 4.15
C MET A 131 -27.76 10.50 4.09
N SER A 132 -27.05 11.43 4.72
CA SER A 132 -27.44 12.84 4.71
C SER A 132 -27.08 13.51 3.39
N ASN A 133 -27.96 14.42 2.97
CA ASN A 133 -27.69 15.37 1.89
C ASN A 133 -27.16 16.73 2.40
N LYS A 134 -27.06 16.92 3.72
CA LYS A 134 -26.73 18.22 4.34
C LYS A 134 -25.23 18.44 4.55
N THR A 135 -24.49 17.38 4.84
CA THR A 135 -23.06 17.45 5.15
C THR A 135 -22.36 16.20 4.63
N GLU A 136 -21.16 16.40 4.10
CA GLU A 136 -20.25 15.34 3.66
C GLU A 136 -19.62 14.63 4.85
N ASN A 137 -19.43 15.36 5.95
CA ASN A 137 -18.90 14.83 7.19
C ASN A 137 -20.04 14.21 8.02
N VAL A 138 -20.07 12.88 8.05
CA VAL A 138 -21.05 12.10 8.82
C VAL A 138 -20.93 12.32 10.33
N VAL A 139 -19.76 12.70 10.84
CA VAL A 139 -19.54 12.98 12.28
C VAL A 139 -20.35 14.19 12.74
N LYS A 140 -20.70 15.11 11.82
CA LYS A 140 -21.54 16.27 12.14
C LYS A 140 -23.03 15.93 12.24
N LEU A 141 -23.42 14.67 11.99
CA LEU A 141 -24.81 14.23 12.04
C LEU A 141 -25.05 13.50 13.37
N SER A 142 -25.77 14.13 14.28
CA SER A 142 -26.11 13.54 15.58
C SER A 142 -26.95 12.26 15.50
N THR A 143 -27.61 12.01 14.36
CA THR A 143 -28.47 10.84 14.12
C THR A 143 -27.76 9.72 13.35
N HIS A 144 -26.49 9.88 12.99
CA HIS A 144 -25.77 8.84 12.26
C HIS A 144 -25.39 7.71 13.20
N THR A 145 -25.78 6.49 12.84
CA THR A 145 -25.42 5.28 13.57
C THR A 145 -24.27 4.57 12.86
N TYR A 146 -23.24 4.23 13.62
CA TYR A 146 -22.08 3.49 13.12
C TYR A 146 -22.35 1.97 13.14
N SER A 147 -21.60 1.22 12.34
CA SER A 147 -21.52 -0.24 12.49
C SER A 147 -20.85 -0.59 13.83
N ALA A 148 -21.08 -1.80 14.33
CA ALA A 148 -20.39 -2.29 15.53
C ALA A 148 -18.89 -2.51 15.29
N SER A 149 -18.48 -2.75 14.04
CA SER A 149 -17.08 -2.89 13.64
C SER A 149 -16.85 -2.49 12.19
N GLY A 150 -15.58 -2.28 11.82
CA GLY A 150 -15.12 -2.05 10.46
C GLY A 150 -13.60 -2.18 10.35
N ASP A 151 -13.10 -2.48 9.15
CA ASP A 151 -11.67 -2.62 8.88
C ASP A 151 -11.21 -1.56 7.86
N LEU A 152 -10.06 -0.94 8.14
CA LEU A 152 -9.32 -0.10 7.19
C LEU A 152 -7.98 -0.77 6.89
N ILE A 153 -7.78 -1.17 5.63
CA ILE A 153 -6.54 -1.79 5.16
C ILE A 153 -5.71 -0.72 4.44
N TYR A 154 -4.49 -0.50 4.89
CA TYR A 154 -3.54 0.42 4.27
C TYR A 154 -2.81 -0.26 3.10
N PRO A 155 -2.26 0.50 2.13
CA PRO A 155 -1.36 -0.08 1.13
C PRO A 155 -0.09 -0.66 1.77
N TYR A 156 0.65 -1.48 1.02
CA TYR A 156 1.98 -1.91 1.45
C TYR A 156 2.91 -0.71 1.56
N PHE A 157 3.62 -0.63 2.68
CA PHE A 157 4.69 0.31 2.93
C PHE A 157 6.04 -0.38 2.69
N HIS A 158 6.89 0.23 1.86
CA HIS A 158 8.20 -0.31 1.51
C HIS A 158 9.35 0.68 1.70
N SER A 159 9.10 1.87 2.30
CA SER A 159 10.07 2.98 2.35
C SER A 159 10.60 3.36 0.94
N GLU A 160 11.59 4.23 0.88
CA GLU A 160 12.33 4.56 -0.35
C GLU A 160 13.21 3.42 -0.87
N PHE A 161 13.48 2.40 -0.05
CA PHE A 161 14.35 1.27 -0.38
C PHE A 161 13.55 -0.02 -0.45
N GLU A 162 12.91 -0.28 -1.59
CA GLU A 162 11.97 -1.40 -1.74
C GLU A 162 12.59 -2.76 -1.36
N ALA A 163 13.76 -3.07 -1.90
CA ALA A 163 14.42 -4.38 -1.72
C ALA A 163 15.33 -4.48 -0.49
N MET A 164 15.57 -3.39 0.25
CA MET A 164 16.47 -3.47 1.42
C MET A 164 15.73 -3.97 2.65
N PRO A 165 16.31 -4.89 3.44
CA PRO A 165 15.71 -5.32 4.69
C PRO A 165 15.66 -4.16 5.70
N LYS A 166 14.56 -4.10 6.44
CA LYS A 166 14.27 -3.07 7.45
C LYS A 166 13.79 -3.76 8.71
N THR A 167 13.95 -3.11 9.85
CA THR A 167 13.42 -3.60 11.13
C THR A 167 12.37 -2.62 11.64
N ALA A 168 11.11 -3.07 11.71
CA ALA A 168 10.01 -2.31 12.31
C ALA A 168 10.05 -2.45 13.82
N HIS A 169 10.00 -1.34 14.55
CA HIS A 169 10.12 -1.33 16.02
C HIS A 169 8.79 -1.09 16.73
N LYS A 170 8.00 -0.11 16.27
CA LYS A 170 6.73 0.23 16.91
C LYS A 170 5.83 1.01 15.98
N VAL A 171 4.53 0.92 16.25
CA VAL A 171 3.49 1.72 15.62
C VAL A 171 2.93 2.68 16.66
N ARG A 172 2.81 3.95 16.28
CA ARG A 172 2.11 4.97 17.08
C ARG A 172 0.83 5.39 16.38
N ALA A 173 -0.18 5.71 17.16
CA ALA A 173 -1.39 6.31 16.63
C ALA A 173 -1.84 7.49 17.47
N VAL A 174 -2.36 8.53 16.82
CA VAL A 174 -3.18 9.53 17.50
C VAL A 174 -4.64 9.17 17.25
N THR A 175 -5.39 8.96 18.34
CA THR A 175 -6.78 8.52 18.31
C THR A 175 -7.70 9.51 19.01
N GLN A 176 -8.99 9.46 18.67
CA GLN A 176 -10.07 10.09 19.44
C GLN A 176 -11.11 9.05 19.82
N ASP A 177 -11.83 9.32 20.91
CA ASP A 177 -12.97 8.52 21.38
C ASP A 177 -12.64 7.04 21.56
N CYS A 178 -11.40 6.71 21.92
CA CYS A 178 -11.04 5.35 22.32
C CYS A 178 -11.17 5.14 23.84
N ASP A 179 -11.78 4.03 24.22
CA ASP A 179 -11.86 3.49 25.58
C ASP A 179 -11.76 1.94 25.57
N SER A 180 -12.22 1.26 26.62
CA SER A 180 -12.18 -0.21 26.69
C SER A 180 -13.11 -0.90 25.71
N ASP A 181 -14.21 -0.25 25.33
CA ASP A 181 -15.27 -0.78 24.49
C ASP A 181 -15.14 -0.25 23.06
N ASP A 182 -14.87 1.04 22.90
CA ASP A 182 -14.58 1.73 21.66
C ASP A 182 -13.06 1.72 21.40
N LYS A 183 -12.56 0.77 20.60
CA LYS A 183 -11.12 0.56 20.42
C LYS A 183 -10.71 0.32 18.98
N ILE A 184 -9.43 0.60 18.70
CA ILE A 184 -8.80 0.36 17.40
C ILE A 184 -7.68 -0.66 17.57
N THR A 185 -7.84 -1.83 16.98
CA THR A 185 -6.82 -2.88 16.97
C THR A 185 -6.00 -2.78 15.70
N ILE A 186 -4.67 -2.76 15.86
CA ILE A 186 -3.74 -2.78 14.73
C ILE A 186 -3.34 -4.22 14.46
N HIS A 187 -3.41 -4.60 13.20
CA HIS A 187 -2.82 -5.82 12.68
C HIS A 187 -1.77 -5.45 11.63
N TYR A 188 -0.78 -6.32 11.44
CA TYR A 188 0.20 -6.19 10.39
C TYR A 188 0.45 -7.51 9.69
N ARG A 189 1.02 -7.43 8.50
CA ARG A 189 1.62 -8.55 7.77
C ARG A 189 2.84 -8.05 7.02
N VAL A 190 3.84 -8.91 6.86
CA VAL A 190 5.09 -8.59 6.18
C VAL A 190 5.23 -9.43 4.91
N ASP A 191 5.91 -8.89 3.91
CA ASP A 191 6.39 -9.59 2.72
C ASP A 191 5.31 -10.47 2.06
N GLU A 192 4.12 -9.88 1.89
CA GLU A 192 2.95 -10.48 1.23
C GLU A 192 2.40 -11.76 1.86
N THR A 193 2.73 -12.01 3.13
CA THR A 193 2.15 -13.10 3.90
C THR A 193 0.61 -13.03 3.92
N ALA A 194 -0.04 -14.19 3.80
CA ALA A 194 -1.50 -14.25 3.73
C ALA A 194 -2.18 -13.91 5.08
N SER A 195 -1.51 -14.23 6.19
CA SER A 195 -2.07 -14.11 7.55
C SER A 195 -1.77 -12.76 8.18
N TRP A 196 -2.76 -12.21 8.87
CA TRP A 196 -2.61 -11.00 9.69
C TRP A 196 -2.16 -11.35 11.10
N THR A 197 -1.14 -10.67 11.61
CA THR A 197 -0.68 -10.74 13.00
C THR A 197 -1.27 -9.58 13.78
N GLU A 198 -1.94 -9.85 14.90
CA GLU A 198 -2.41 -8.80 15.82
C GLU A 198 -1.24 -8.16 16.56
N LEU A 199 -1.18 -6.84 16.54
CA LEU A 199 -0.17 -6.03 17.23
C LEU A 199 -0.66 -5.58 18.61
N GLY A 200 -1.94 -5.24 18.71
CA GLY A 200 -2.56 -4.76 19.94
C GLY A 200 -3.60 -3.67 19.68
N SER A 201 -4.22 -3.18 20.74
CA SER A 201 -5.32 -2.22 20.66
C SER A 201 -4.99 -0.88 21.32
N PHE A 202 -5.46 0.20 20.71
CA PHE A 202 -5.58 1.50 21.33
C PHE A 202 -6.92 1.61 22.05
N THR A 203 -6.85 1.73 23.39
CA THR A 203 -8.02 1.77 24.29
C THR A 203 -8.09 3.07 25.11
N SER A 204 -7.39 4.12 24.68
CA SER A 204 -7.44 5.45 25.30
C SER A 204 -7.08 6.54 24.29
N SER A 205 -7.59 7.76 24.50
CA SER A 205 -7.33 8.95 23.69
C SER A 205 -7.14 10.21 24.56
N PRO A 206 -6.54 11.30 24.04
CA PRO A 206 -5.63 11.36 22.90
C PRO A 206 -4.21 11.09 23.38
N ARG A 207 -3.55 10.05 22.90
CA ARG A 207 -2.12 9.84 23.17
C ARG A 207 -1.50 9.17 21.95
N PRO A 208 -0.29 9.56 21.50
CA PRO A 208 0.54 8.67 20.71
C PRO A 208 1.00 7.50 21.57
N THR A 209 0.09 6.57 21.85
CA THR A 209 0.39 5.25 22.40
C THR A 209 1.19 4.48 21.38
N ALA A 210 2.25 3.81 21.83
CA ALA A 210 3.07 2.98 20.99
C ALA A 210 2.73 1.52 21.23
N LEU A 211 2.52 0.77 20.16
CA LEU A 211 2.46 -0.68 20.18
C LEU A 211 3.81 -1.21 19.63
N PRO A 212 4.60 -1.93 20.44
CA PRO A 212 5.88 -2.46 20.01
C PRO A 212 5.70 -3.65 19.05
N LEU A 213 6.63 -3.82 18.11
CA LEU A 213 6.71 -4.98 17.22
C LEU A 213 7.86 -5.90 17.66
N PRO A 214 7.64 -7.23 17.77
CA PRO A 214 6.33 -7.89 17.84
C PRO A 214 5.57 -7.54 19.14
N ALA A 215 4.27 -7.83 19.16
CA ALA A 215 3.37 -7.54 20.28
C ALA A 215 3.74 -8.27 21.60
N SER A 216 4.42 -9.40 21.49
CA SER A 216 4.79 -10.28 22.60
C SER A 216 6.23 -10.77 22.47
N GLY A 217 6.86 -11.05 23.62
CA GLY A 217 8.28 -11.40 23.71
C GLY A 217 9.19 -10.18 23.85
N ASP A 218 10.49 -10.38 23.60
CA ASP A 218 11.44 -9.27 23.54
C ASP A 218 11.11 -8.45 22.28
N SER A 219 10.64 -7.20 22.47
CA SER A 219 10.29 -6.27 21.39
C SER A 219 11.53 -5.78 20.62
N ILE A 220 12.26 -6.71 20.01
CA ILE A 220 13.51 -6.50 19.28
C ILE A 220 13.29 -5.99 17.85
N GLY A 221 12.03 -5.93 17.41
CA GLY A 221 11.63 -5.53 16.08
C GLY A 221 11.30 -6.71 15.17
N VAL A 222 10.63 -6.39 14.06
CA VAL A 222 10.24 -7.35 13.02
C VAL A 222 10.94 -6.96 11.72
N SER A 223 11.68 -7.90 11.11
CA SER A 223 12.28 -7.69 9.80
C SER A 223 11.20 -7.65 8.71
N PHE A 224 11.33 -6.73 7.75
CA PHE A 224 10.44 -6.62 6.60
C PHE A 224 11.14 -5.94 5.42
N GLU A 225 10.76 -6.30 4.21
CA GLU A 225 10.99 -5.49 3.01
C GLU A 225 9.77 -4.61 2.74
N ARG A 226 8.59 -5.25 2.81
CA ARG A 226 7.27 -4.63 2.68
C ARG A 226 6.41 -4.96 3.90
N ILE A 227 5.72 -3.98 4.45
CA ILE A 227 4.79 -4.18 5.58
C ILE A 227 3.45 -3.55 5.28
N GLN A 228 2.36 -4.26 5.60
CA GLN A 228 1.00 -3.74 5.46
C GLN A 228 0.32 -3.70 6.81
N PHE A 229 -0.49 -2.66 7.03
CA PHE A 229 -1.27 -2.50 8.25
C PHE A 229 -2.76 -2.61 7.98
N LYS A 230 -3.49 -3.12 8.97
CA LYS A 230 -4.95 -3.09 9.04
C LYS A 230 -5.36 -2.53 10.39
N ALA A 231 -6.20 -1.50 10.38
CA ALA A 231 -6.85 -0.96 11.56
C ALA A 231 -8.27 -1.53 11.65
N SER A 232 -8.52 -2.36 12.66
CA SER A 232 -9.82 -2.94 12.97
C SER A 232 -10.49 -2.13 14.07
N TYR A 233 -11.61 -1.52 13.74
CA TYR A 233 -12.40 -0.67 14.62
C TYR A 233 -13.46 -1.53 15.30
N ALA A 234 -13.57 -1.40 16.61
CA ALA A 234 -14.65 -1.97 17.41
C ALA A 234 -15.32 -0.84 18.18
N ARG A 235 -16.65 -0.81 18.14
CA ARG A 235 -17.45 0.16 18.87
C ARG A 235 -18.08 -0.51 20.10
N GLY A 236 -18.28 0.26 21.16
CA GLY A 236 -19.13 -0.11 22.28
C GLY A 236 -20.63 -0.17 21.94
N SER A 237 -21.45 -0.12 22.99
CA SER A 237 -22.92 -0.26 22.88
C SER A 237 -23.62 0.99 22.32
N THR A 238 -23.02 2.18 22.46
CA THR A 238 -23.60 3.45 22.01
C THR A 238 -23.48 3.61 20.50
N THR A 239 -24.59 3.64 19.78
CA THR A 239 -24.54 3.53 18.31
C THR A 239 -24.08 4.77 17.55
N THR A 240 -24.06 5.91 18.21
CA THR A 240 -23.68 7.22 17.66
C THR A 240 -22.22 7.58 17.94
N ASN A 241 -21.49 6.73 18.64
CA ASN A 241 -20.06 6.91 18.91
C ASN A 241 -19.25 5.96 18.02
N SER A 242 -18.00 6.30 17.76
CA SER A 242 -17.05 5.42 17.09
C SER A 242 -15.64 5.90 17.41
N PRO A 243 -14.69 5.00 17.66
CA PRO A 243 -13.30 5.39 17.78
C PRO A 243 -12.80 5.95 16.45
N LYS A 244 -11.87 6.91 16.50
CA LYS A 244 -11.31 7.58 15.32
C LYS A 244 -9.80 7.50 15.31
N LEU A 245 -9.24 7.26 14.13
CA LEU A 245 -7.80 7.27 13.88
C LEU A 245 -7.44 8.55 13.11
N GLU A 246 -6.63 9.42 13.72
CA GLU A 246 -6.17 10.64 13.06
C GLU A 246 -4.87 10.43 12.31
N SER A 247 -3.95 9.67 12.91
CA SER A 247 -2.66 9.36 12.32
C SER A 247 -2.17 8.00 12.78
N LEU A 248 -1.46 7.31 11.89
CA LEU A 248 -0.74 6.07 12.15
C LEU A 248 0.70 6.28 11.69
N THR A 249 1.67 6.03 12.56
CA THR A 249 3.10 6.26 12.30
C THR A 249 3.87 4.99 12.58
N LEU A 250 4.63 4.52 11.59
CA LEU A 250 5.58 3.42 11.73
C LEU A 250 6.96 3.97 12.09
N GLU A 251 7.54 3.49 13.19
CA GLU A 251 8.95 3.68 13.51
C GLU A 251 9.73 2.43 13.11
N TYR A 252 10.69 2.60 12.19
CA TYR A 252 11.52 1.53 11.65
C TYR A 252 12.96 2.00 11.48
N ARG A 253 13.88 1.04 11.36
CA ARG A 253 15.28 1.25 11.04
C ARG A 253 15.60 0.52 9.73
N VAL A 254 16.26 1.21 8.80
CA VAL A 254 16.85 0.56 7.62
C VAL A 254 18.10 -0.18 8.07
N VAL A 255 18.20 -1.47 7.73
CA VAL A 255 19.36 -2.30 8.05
C VAL A 255 20.12 -2.53 6.76
N PRO A 256 21.17 -1.74 6.47
CA PRO A 256 22.01 -2.04 5.32
C PRO A 256 22.66 -3.43 5.52
N PRO A 257 22.92 -4.17 4.43
CA PRO A 257 23.67 -5.41 4.52
C PRO A 257 25.01 -5.16 5.20
N VAL A 258 25.42 -6.10 6.06
CA VAL A 258 26.73 -6.04 6.70
C VAL A 258 27.75 -6.37 5.62
N LEU A 259 28.66 -5.45 5.35
CA LEU A 259 29.81 -5.67 4.48
C LEU A 259 31.02 -6.05 5.31
N TRP A 260 31.66 -7.15 4.94
CA TRP A 260 32.91 -7.58 5.56
C TRP A 260 34.11 -6.85 4.93
N GLY A 261 35.09 -6.52 5.76
CA GLY A 261 36.35 -5.92 5.33
C GLY A 261 37.52 -6.69 5.92
N TRP A 262 38.59 -6.82 5.14
CA TRP A 262 39.81 -7.50 5.54
C TRP A 262 41.02 -6.62 5.28
N ASP A 263 41.93 -6.60 6.26
CA ASP A 263 43.24 -5.98 6.13
C ASP A 263 44.31 -7.09 6.14
N PHE A 264 45.13 -7.16 5.11
CA PHE A 264 46.23 -8.11 5.04
C PHE A 264 47.50 -7.48 4.45
N ARG A 265 48.64 -8.10 4.73
CA ARG A 265 49.93 -7.65 4.21
C ARG A 265 50.29 -8.46 2.98
N VAL A 266 50.47 -7.78 1.86
CA VAL A 266 50.98 -8.36 0.62
C VAL A 266 52.47 -8.09 0.54
N GLN A 267 53.26 -9.16 0.43
CA GLN A 267 54.67 -9.06 0.14
C GLN A 267 54.85 -9.13 -1.38
N ALA A 268 55.05 -7.96 -2.00
CA ALA A 268 55.37 -7.85 -3.42
C ALA A 268 56.88 -8.00 -3.59
N VAL A 269 57.32 -9.24 -3.81
CA VAL A 269 58.73 -9.58 -4.11
C VAL A 269 58.77 -10.37 -5.41
N SER A 270 59.83 -10.22 -6.18
CA SER A 270 59.99 -10.99 -7.41
C SER A 270 60.18 -12.46 -7.07
N SER A 271 59.24 -13.31 -7.48
CA SER A 271 59.26 -14.75 -7.20
C SER A 271 58.64 -15.52 -8.36
N GLY A 272 59.41 -16.41 -8.98
CA GLY A 272 58.96 -17.18 -10.14
C GLY A 272 58.75 -16.29 -11.37
N ASP A 273 57.56 -16.36 -11.96
CA ASP A 273 57.20 -15.70 -13.22
C ASP A 273 56.62 -14.29 -13.06
N GLN A 274 56.57 -13.75 -11.83
CA GLN A 274 56.03 -12.41 -11.55
C GLN A 274 57.05 -11.56 -10.80
N SER A 275 57.24 -10.33 -11.27
CA SER A 275 58.01 -9.29 -10.59
C SER A 275 57.18 -8.60 -9.50
N GLY A 276 57.85 -8.10 -8.46
CA GLY A 276 57.17 -7.30 -7.42
C GLY A 276 56.42 -6.09 -8.00
N GLN A 277 56.95 -5.48 -9.07
CA GLN A 277 56.33 -4.36 -9.77
C GLN A 277 55.01 -4.77 -10.45
N GLU A 278 54.95 -5.93 -11.09
CA GLU A 278 53.71 -6.43 -11.71
C GLU A 278 52.61 -6.69 -10.67
N ILE A 279 52.97 -7.17 -9.47
CA ILE A 279 52.01 -7.35 -8.37
C ILE A 279 51.47 -6.00 -7.89
N ILE A 280 52.34 -5.00 -7.75
CA ILE A 280 51.96 -3.64 -7.35
C ILE A 280 51.05 -2.99 -8.41
N ASP A 281 51.38 -3.12 -9.69
CA ASP A 281 50.62 -2.53 -10.79
C ASP A 281 49.27 -3.23 -10.98
N ALA A 282 49.19 -4.54 -10.75
CA ALA A 282 47.93 -5.27 -10.74
C ALA A 282 47.01 -4.78 -9.61
N LEU A 283 47.54 -4.56 -8.40
CA LEU A 283 46.77 -4.03 -7.28
C LEU A 283 46.30 -2.60 -7.53
N LYS A 284 47.15 -1.72 -8.06
CA LYS A 284 46.75 -0.36 -8.45
C LYS A 284 45.67 -0.37 -9.53
N THR A 285 45.84 -1.23 -10.54
CA THR A 285 44.85 -1.38 -11.61
C THR A 285 43.51 -1.81 -10.99
N ALA A 286 43.50 -2.80 -10.10
CA ALA A 286 42.27 -3.26 -9.43
C ALA A 286 41.57 -2.14 -8.63
N ILE A 287 42.35 -1.27 -7.97
CA ILE A 287 41.83 -0.07 -7.28
C ILE A 287 41.25 0.94 -8.28
N GLU A 288 41.96 1.23 -9.37
CA GLU A 288 41.55 2.24 -10.35
C GLU A 288 40.34 1.81 -11.19
N THR A 289 40.22 0.51 -11.47
CA THR A 289 39.14 -0.05 -12.28
C THR A 289 37.93 -0.49 -11.47
N GLY A 290 38.02 -0.50 -10.13
CA GLY A 290 36.96 -0.99 -9.24
C GLY A 290 36.55 -2.44 -9.55
N THR A 291 37.51 -3.26 -10.00
CA THR A 291 37.22 -4.63 -10.44
C THR A 291 37.04 -5.54 -9.24
N LEU A 292 35.91 -6.26 -9.20
CA LEU A 292 35.66 -7.25 -8.17
C LEU A 292 36.60 -8.44 -8.35
N MET A 293 37.22 -8.87 -7.26
CA MET A 293 38.12 -10.02 -7.22
C MET A 293 37.59 -11.07 -6.25
N SER A 294 37.76 -12.34 -6.61
CA SER A 294 37.52 -13.45 -5.69
C SER A 294 38.57 -13.45 -4.58
N PHE A 295 38.10 -13.49 -3.33
CA PHE A 295 38.93 -13.47 -2.14
C PHE A 295 38.53 -14.60 -1.18
N TYR A 296 39.53 -15.30 -0.66
CA TYR A 296 39.39 -16.41 0.28
C TYR A 296 40.16 -16.04 1.56
N PRO A 297 39.49 -15.60 2.64
CA PRO A 297 40.15 -15.06 3.83
C PRO A 297 41.09 -16.04 4.54
N ASP A 298 40.80 -17.34 4.45
CA ASP A 298 41.62 -18.43 4.99
C ASP A 298 42.72 -18.92 4.03
N GLY A 299 42.75 -18.38 2.80
CA GLY A 299 43.66 -18.79 1.74
C GLY A 299 43.29 -20.11 1.06
N ASP A 300 42.19 -20.77 1.47
CA ASP A 300 41.73 -22.02 0.88
C ASP A 300 40.76 -21.73 -0.27
N LYS A 301 41.16 -22.06 -1.50
CA LYS A 301 40.30 -21.91 -2.70
C LYS A 301 39.10 -22.86 -2.70
N ALA A 302 39.08 -23.87 -1.84
CA ALA A 302 37.90 -24.70 -1.60
C ALA A 302 37.00 -24.13 -0.47
N GLY A 303 37.44 -23.06 0.19
CA GLY A 303 36.76 -22.37 1.29
C GLY A 303 35.69 -21.38 0.85
N THR A 304 35.33 -20.46 1.74
CA THR A 304 34.29 -19.45 1.47
C THR A 304 34.85 -18.34 0.59
N GLU A 305 34.29 -18.19 -0.61
CA GLU A 305 34.63 -17.13 -1.56
C GLU A 305 33.83 -15.86 -1.26
N TYR A 306 34.52 -14.71 -1.29
CA TYR A 306 33.92 -13.38 -1.23
C TYR A 306 34.35 -12.59 -2.46
N PHE A 307 33.43 -11.82 -3.05
CA PHE A 307 33.78 -10.84 -4.07
C PHE A 307 34.13 -9.53 -3.39
N VAL A 308 35.38 -9.10 -3.55
CA VAL A 308 35.90 -7.91 -2.87
C VAL A 308 36.44 -6.89 -3.85
N GLU A 309 36.32 -5.62 -3.48
CA GLU A 309 37.01 -4.51 -4.11
C GLU A 309 38.21 -4.11 -3.24
N VAL A 310 39.33 -3.74 -3.86
CA VAL A 310 40.46 -3.17 -3.13
C VAL A 310 40.15 -1.71 -2.82
N THR A 311 39.87 -1.42 -1.56
CA THR A 311 39.48 -0.06 -1.14
C THR A 311 40.70 0.81 -0.81
N ARG A 312 41.80 0.20 -0.38
CA ARG A 312 43.00 0.94 0.01
C ARG A 312 44.28 0.13 -0.14
N MET A 313 45.30 0.79 -0.66
CA MET A 313 46.70 0.37 -0.60
C MET A 313 47.54 1.62 -0.23
N PRO A 314 47.87 1.85 1.05
CA PRO A 314 48.85 2.86 1.40
C PRO A 314 50.21 2.50 0.79
N GLY A 315 51.08 3.51 0.63
CA GLY A 315 52.43 3.30 0.10
C GLY A 315 53.23 2.25 0.90
N ALA A 316 54.29 1.72 0.28
CA ALA A 316 55.09 0.62 0.82
C ALA A 316 55.55 0.87 2.26
N GLU A 317 55.33 -0.09 3.16
CA GLU A 317 55.79 -0.03 4.56
C GLU A 317 57.31 -0.28 4.66
N SER A 318 57.86 -1.04 3.71
CA SER A 318 59.29 -1.32 3.54
C SER A 318 59.50 -1.84 2.13
N GLY A 319 60.54 -1.37 1.42
CA GLY A 319 60.80 -1.76 0.04
C GLY A 319 62.19 -1.39 -0.47
N THR A 320 62.49 -1.78 -1.71
CA THR A 320 63.73 -1.38 -2.39
C THR A 320 63.75 0.13 -2.63
N GLU A 321 64.94 0.72 -2.77
CA GLU A 321 65.15 2.17 -2.95
C GLU A 321 64.36 2.76 -4.15
N PHE A 322 63.93 1.90 -5.09
CA PHE A 322 63.15 2.25 -6.28
C PHE A 322 61.66 1.82 -6.22
N GLY A 323 61.19 1.29 -5.09
CA GLY A 323 59.77 0.92 -4.90
C GLY A 323 59.28 -0.27 -5.73
N GLN A 324 60.19 -1.04 -6.33
CA GLN A 324 59.88 -2.20 -7.20
C GLN A 324 59.47 -3.45 -6.42
N GLU A 325 59.80 -3.50 -5.13
CA GLU A 325 59.43 -4.57 -4.22
C GLU A 325 59.14 -3.99 -2.84
N GLY A 326 58.24 -4.60 -2.09
CA GLY A 326 57.94 -4.16 -0.73
C GLY A 326 56.75 -4.86 -0.08
N ILE A 327 56.54 -4.54 1.19
CA ILE A 327 55.36 -4.98 1.94
C ILE A 327 54.31 -3.86 1.90
N PHE A 328 53.11 -4.21 1.47
CA PHE A 328 51.97 -3.30 1.37
C PHE A 328 50.84 -3.83 2.25
N THR A 329 50.28 -2.96 3.07
CA THR A 329 49.01 -3.27 3.75
C THR A 329 47.88 -3.01 2.75
N VAL A 330 47.10 -4.02 2.42
CA VAL A 330 45.99 -3.92 1.49
C VAL A 330 44.71 -4.13 2.26
N SER A 331 43.77 -3.19 2.09
CA SER A 331 42.41 -3.29 2.60
C SER A 331 41.49 -3.66 1.46
N VAL A 332 40.69 -4.70 1.66
CA VAL A 332 39.64 -5.12 0.73
C VAL A 332 38.29 -5.11 1.44
N GLN A 333 37.24 -4.80 0.70
CA GLN A 333 35.88 -4.78 1.22
C GLN A 333 34.98 -5.62 0.31
N GLU A 334 34.11 -6.42 0.90
CA GLU A 334 33.05 -7.12 0.18
C GLU A 334 32.16 -6.14 -0.58
N ALA A 335 31.82 -6.49 -1.81
CA ALA A 335 30.81 -5.81 -2.60
C ALA A 335 29.52 -6.65 -2.59
N VAL A 336 28.37 -5.99 -2.39
CA VAL A 336 27.07 -6.66 -2.55
C VAL A 336 26.68 -6.57 -4.02
N ASP A 337 26.31 -7.71 -4.61
CA ASP A 337 25.67 -7.77 -5.94
C ASP A 337 24.31 -7.03 -5.98
#